data_AF-A0A942DRG6-F1
#
_entry.id   AF-A0A942DRG6-F1
#
_cell.length_a   1.000
_cell.length_b   1.000
_cell.length_c   1.000
_cell.angle_alpha   90.00
_cell.angle_beta   90.00
_cell.angle_gamma   90.00
#
_symmetry.space_group_name_H-M   'P 1'
#
loop_
_entity.id
_entity.type
_entity.pdbx_description
1 polymer ?
#
loop_
_entity_poly.entity_id
_entity_poly.type
_entity_poly.pdbx_seq_one_letter_code
_entity_poly.pdbx_strand_id
1 'polypeptide(L)'
;MNQQVPDQESLRLKHYFQVGIGVGIFVALVSGFVWFRSNKSTPPPETTATEVGDMPEDTGPDARFDDDLQAKVGLEAAPTQDKKKAEPVDLAKASEFFGQSMKQMAACVGLNPSNASGERLDPSFDSLLSTVKSDLGDPILRSEDWVTWNMRAGGEERRIRIETDYSDSDQASRHLLYFKVDKEGQPTLIPLPSEQTKDPSDSFIASLQKDGEVYEEEKGERAYFENGQEMVLTEKNGKIDDLEFSNGSKTFRCAGILTTAPSCKCY
;
A
#
# COMPACT_ATOMS: atom_id res chain seq x y z
N MET A 1 -23.46 13.36 -52.93
CA MET A 1 -23.92 14.38 -51.99
C MET A 1 -22.88 14.47 -50.90
N ASN A 2 -22.04 15.52 -50.91
CA ASN A 2 -21.01 15.76 -49.91
C ASN A 2 -21.56 16.73 -48.88
N GLN A 3 -21.68 16.29 -47.63
CA GLN A 3 -22.20 17.08 -46.53
C GLN A 3 -21.00 17.62 -45.74
N GLN A 4 -20.71 18.91 -45.88
CA GLN A 4 -19.74 19.64 -45.07
C GLN A 4 -20.34 19.88 -43.67
N VAL A 5 -19.59 19.51 -42.64
CA VAL A 5 -19.86 19.83 -41.23
C VAL A 5 -19.19 21.17 -40.90
N PRO A 6 -19.84 22.11 -40.18
CA PRO A 6 -19.28 23.43 -39.92
C PRO A 6 -18.31 23.46 -38.72
N ASP A 7 -17.17 24.13 -38.93
CA ASP A 7 -16.14 24.49 -37.95
C ASP A 7 -16.63 25.55 -36.94
N GLN A 8 -17.26 25.13 -35.84
CA GLN A 8 -17.64 26.04 -34.74
C GLN A 8 -16.83 25.84 -33.44
N GLU A 9 -16.08 24.75 -33.29
CA GLU A 9 -15.35 24.48 -32.03
C GLU A 9 -13.99 25.18 -31.91
N SER A 10 -13.40 25.61 -33.03
CA SER A 10 -12.07 26.25 -33.06
C SER A 10 -11.98 27.59 -32.32
N LEU A 11 -13.10 28.31 -32.14
CA LEU A 11 -13.09 29.68 -31.62
C LEU A 11 -13.18 29.77 -30.09
N ARG A 12 -13.61 28.72 -29.37
CA ARG A 12 -13.72 28.79 -27.89
C ARG A 12 -12.41 28.51 -27.16
N LEU A 13 -11.46 27.80 -27.77
CA LEU A 13 -10.21 27.41 -27.11
C LEU A 13 -9.24 28.59 -26.90
N LYS A 14 -9.31 29.64 -27.74
CA LYS A 14 -8.39 30.79 -27.67
C LYS A 14 -8.65 31.72 -26.48
N HIS A 15 -9.87 31.76 -25.93
CA HIS A 15 -10.18 32.62 -24.79
C HIS A 15 -9.79 32.03 -23.43
N TYR A 16 -9.76 30.70 -23.29
CA TYR A 16 -9.30 30.06 -22.05
C TYR A 16 -7.79 30.23 -21.83
N PHE A 17 -7.00 30.23 -22.91
CA PHE A 17 -5.54 30.36 -22.80
C PHE A 17 -5.06 31.75 -22.35
N GLN A 18 -5.81 32.82 -22.64
CA GLN A 18 -5.41 34.18 -22.23
C GLN A 18 -5.77 34.49 -20.77
N VAL A 19 -6.80 33.86 -20.20
CA VAL A 19 -7.20 34.10 -18.80
C VAL A 19 -6.28 33.35 -17.82
N GLY A 20 -5.78 32.16 -18.19
CA GLY A 20 -4.89 31.36 -17.33
C GLY A 20 -3.53 32.01 -17.03
N ILE A 21 -2.94 32.72 -18.00
CA ILE A 21 -1.61 33.34 -17.83
C ILE A 21 -1.65 34.53 -16.87
N GLY A 22 -2.77 35.28 -16.82
CA GLY A 22 -2.91 36.44 -15.94
C GLY A 22 -2.96 36.10 -14.45
N VAL A 23 -3.60 34.98 -14.09
CA VAL A 23 -3.76 34.56 -12.68
C VAL A 23 -2.46 34.01 -12.11
N GLY A 24 -1.67 33.27 -12.90
CA GLY A 24 -0.41 32.68 -12.45
C GLY A 24 0.65 33.72 -12.07
N ILE A 25 0.76 34.82 -12.83
CA ILE A 25 1.73 35.91 -12.55
C ILE A 25 1.38 36.64 -11.24
N PHE A 26 0.09 36.81 -10.94
CA PHE A 26 -0.34 37.50 -9.72
C PHE A 26 -0.04 36.68 -8.45
N VAL A 27 -0.23 35.36 -8.49
CA VAL A 27 0.09 34.47 -7.36
C VAL A 27 1.61 34.40 -7.10
N ALA A 28 2.43 34.37 -8.15
CA ALA A 28 3.89 34.38 -8.02
C ALA A 28 4.44 35.68 -7.40
N LEU A 29 3.84 36.83 -7.73
CA LEU A 29 4.27 38.12 -7.17
C LEU A 29 3.89 38.29 -5.70
N VAL A 30 2.74 37.76 -5.27
CA VAL A 30 2.32 37.84 -3.86
C VAL A 30 3.13 36.89 -2.98
N SER A 31 3.47 35.69 -3.47
CA SER A 31 4.27 34.71 -2.72
C SER A 31 5.74 35.13 -2.56
N GLY A 32 6.34 35.78 -3.57
CA GLY A 32 7.69 36.35 -3.45
C GLY A 32 7.81 37.47 -2.40
N PHE A 33 6.75 38.26 -2.20
CA PHE A 33 6.76 39.38 -1.25
C PHE A 33 6.66 38.95 0.22
N VAL A 34 6.04 37.79 0.50
CA VAL A 34 5.95 37.23 1.85
C VAL A 34 7.29 36.64 2.30
N TRP A 35 8.03 36.00 1.38
CA TRP A 35 9.31 35.37 1.72
C TRP A 35 10.43 36.38 2.01
N PHE A 36 10.45 37.52 1.30
CA PHE A 36 11.47 38.56 1.51
C PHE A 36 11.34 39.32 2.84
N ARG A 37 10.20 39.21 3.53
CA ARG A 37 9.97 39.95 4.80
C ARG A 37 10.37 39.18 6.05
N SER A 38 10.68 37.88 5.95
CA SER A 38 10.98 37.03 7.12
C SER A 38 12.47 36.87 7.45
N ASN A 39 13.41 37.37 6.63
CA ASN A 39 14.83 37.36 6.94
C ASN A 39 15.30 38.71 7.52
N LYS A 40 15.04 38.92 8.82
CA LYS A 40 15.77 39.90 9.64
C LYS A 40 16.47 39.20 10.80
N SER A 41 17.70 38.82 10.50
CA SER A 41 18.91 38.82 11.33
C SER A 41 18.80 38.70 12.85
N THR A 42 19.26 37.58 13.38
CA THR A 42 19.86 37.49 14.73
C THR A 42 21.36 37.19 14.54
N PRO A 43 22.29 37.98 15.13
CA PRO A 43 23.72 37.69 15.03
C PRO A 43 24.11 36.53 15.96
N PRO A 44 25.12 35.70 15.61
CA PRO A 44 25.59 34.63 16.47
C PRO A 44 26.49 35.18 17.58
N PRO A 45 26.47 34.60 18.80
CA PRO A 45 27.44 34.91 19.83
C PRO A 45 28.79 34.26 19.51
N GLU A 46 29.85 35.05 19.67
CA GLU A 46 31.25 34.63 19.67
C GLU A 46 31.45 33.48 20.66
N THR A 47 31.93 32.34 20.17
CA THR A 47 32.43 31.28 21.04
C THR A 47 33.86 30.93 20.64
N THR A 48 34.70 31.16 21.64
CA THR A 48 36.11 30.92 21.84
C THR A 48 36.66 29.65 21.18
N ALA A 49 37.81 29.80 20.53
CA ALA A 49 38.66 28.71 20.07
C ALA A 49 39.07 27.79 21.24
N THR A 50 38.93 26.47 21.04
CA THR A 50 39.64 25.46 21.82
C THR A 50 39.92 24.27 20.92
N GLU A 51 41.22 24.06 20.71
CA GLU A 51 41.92 22.77 20.62
C GLU A 51 41.53 21.76 19.53
N VAL A 52 42.46 21.60 18.59
CA VAL A 52 42.57 20.49 17.66
C VAL A 52 42.96 19.24 18.47
N GLY A 53 42.05 18.28 18.57
CA GLY A 53 42.28 16.99 19.21
C GLY A 53 41.34 15.92 18.68
N ASP A 54 41.95 14.88 18.12
CA ASP A 54 41.43 13.54 17.81
C ASP A 54 40.37 13.33 16.72
N MET A 55 40.84 12.61 15.69
CA MET A 55 40.05 11.80 14.76
C MET A 55 39.23 10.76 15.53
N PRO A 56 37.91 10.64 15.31
CA PRO A 56 37.21 9.41 15.57
C PRO A 56 37.42 8.43 14.41
N GLU A 57 37.73 7.21 14.79
CA GLU A 57 37.75 6.01 13.97
C GLU A 57 36.50 5.87 13.11
N ASP A 58 36.74 5.37 11.90
CA ASP A 58 35.81 4.77 10.96
C ASP A 58 34.89 3.77 11.68
N THR A 59 33.73 4.24 12.14
CA THR A 59 32.66 3.39 12.62
C THR A 59 32.06 2.67 11.43
N GLY A 60 32.32 1.36 11.36
CA GLY A 60 31.69 0.42 10.45
C GLY A 60 30.15 0.46 10.50
N PRO A 61 29.49 -0.32 9.63
CA PRO A 61 28.07 -0.17 9.31
C PRO A 61 27.17 -0.14 10.56
N ASP A 62 26.28 0.85 10.59
CA ASP A 62 25.32 1.18 11.64
C ASP A 62 24.53 -0.06 12.13
N ALA A 63 24.95 -0.64 13.25
CA ALA A 63 24.24 -1.72 13.95
C ALA A 63 22.93 -1.26 14.63
N ARG A 64 22.58 0.03 14.56
CA ARG A 64 21.37 0.59 15.19
C ARG A 64 20.07 0.21 14.48
N PHE A 65 20.14 -0.18 13.21
CA PHE A 65 18.95 -0.59 12.46
C PHE A 65 18.41 -1.96 12.90
N ASP A 66 19.29 -2.89 13.32
CA ASP A 66 18.89 -4.25 13.69
C ASP A 66 18.12 -4.30 15.02
N ASP A 67 18.46 -3.44 15.99
CA ASP A 67 17.80 -3.38 17.30
C ASP A 67 16.39 -2.78 17.21
N ASP A 68 16.18 -1.73 16.39
CA ASP A 68 14.86 -1.14 16.19
C ASP A 68 13.93 -2.06 15.39
N LEU A 69 14.47 -2.92 14.53
CA LEU A 69 13.68 -3.93 13.80
C LEU A 69 13.24 -5.07 14.72
N GLN A 70 14.12 -5.58 15.60
CA GLN A 70 13.70 -6.55 16.62
C GLN A 70 12.65 -5.98 17.59
N ALA A 71 12.69 -4.67 17.87
CA ALA A 71 11.71 -4.00 18.70
C ALA A 71 10.38 -3.70 17.96
N LYS A 72 10.41 -3.46 16.64
CA LYS A 72 9.23 -3.20 15.79
C LYS A 72 8.58 -4.43 15.20
N VAL A 73 9.25 -5.59 15.17
CA VAL A 73 8.59 -6.90 15.13
C VAL A 73 7.98 -7.14 16.51
N GLY A 74 7.13 -6.20 16.93
CA GLY A 74 6.20 -6.41 18.01
C GLY A 74 5.45 -7.67 17.65
N LEU A 75 5.53 -8.63 18.57
CA LEU A 75 4.55 -9.68 18.77
C LEU A 75 3.18 -9.03 19.02
N GLU A 76 2.64 -8.27 18.06
CA GLU A 76 1.21 -8.14 17.93
C GLU A 76 0.74 -9.56 17.68
N ALA A 77 0.39 -10.22 18.79
CA ALA A 77 -0.24 -11.49 18.81
C ALA A 77 -1.49 -11.35 17.93
N ALA A 78 -1.34 -11.75 16.66
CA ALA A 78 -2.48 -12.04 15.82
C ALA A 78 -3.42 -12.90 16.68
N PRO A 79 -4.71 -12.54 16.78
CA PRO A 79 -5.63 -13.24 17.66
C PRO A 79 -5.48 -14.73 17.41
N THR A 80 -5.14 -15.48 18.47
CA THR A 80 -5.03 -16.94 18.46
C THR A 80 -6.39 -17.51 18.10
N GLN A 81 -6.68 -17.58 16.80
CA GLN A 81 -7.75 -18.37 16.27
C GLN A 81 -7.24 -19.81 16.30
N ASP A 82 -7.90 -20.64 17.13
CA ASP A 82 -7.71 -22.08 17.10
C ASP A 82 -7.69 -22.55 15.65
N LYS A 83 -6.58 -23.16 15.21
CA LYS A 83 -6.39 -23.76 13.88
C LYS A 83 -7.42 -24.88 13.68
N LYS A 84 -8.67 -24.50 13.45
CA LYS A 84 -9.62 -25.31 12.71
C LYS A 84 -9.01 -25.39 11.31
N LYS A 85 -8.55 -26.59 10.94
CA LYS A 85 -8.05 -26.93 9.62
C LYS A 85 -8.80 -26.11 8.57
N ALA A 86 -8.13 -25.16 7.93
CA ALA A 86 -8.76 -24.14 7.10
C ALA A 86 -9.78 -24.84 6.18
N GLU A 87 -11.06 -24.57 6.42
CA GLU A 87 -12.10 -25.12 5.57
C GLU A 87 -11.86 -24.56 4.17
N PRO A 88 -12.00 -25.38 3.11
CA PRO A 88 -11.79 -24.90 1.76
C PRO A 88 -12.71 -23.69 1.52
N VAL A 89 -12.13 -22.58 1.06
CA VAL A 89 -12.86 -21.34 0.77
C VAL A 89 -13.97 -21.64 -0.23
N ASP A 90 -15.22 -21.35 0.14
CA ASP A 90 -16.36 -21.46 -0.76
C ASP A 90 -16.38 -20.23 -1.67
N LEU A 91 -15.64 -20.31 -2.79
CA LEU A 91 -15.47 -19.19 -3.74
C LEU A 91 -16.80 -18.70 -4.31
N ALA A 92 -17.82 -19.56 -4.42
CA ALA A 92 -19.13 -19.14 -4.91
C ALA A 92 -19.83 -18.22 -3.90
N LYS A 93 -19.81 -18.58 -2.61
CA LYS A 93 -20.33 -17.72 -1.54
C LYS A 93 -19.50 -16.44 -1.37
N ALA A 94 -18.17 -16.55 -1.45
CA ALA A 94 -17.28 -15.39 -1.39
C ALA A 94 -17.61 -14.40 -2.51
N SER A 95 -17.84 -14.89 -3.73
CA SER A 95 -18.17 -14.04 -4.90
C SER A 95 -19.53 -13.34 -4.76
N GLU A 96 -20.52 -14.02 -4.18
CA GLU A 96 -21.84 -13.44 -3.90
C GLU A 96 -21.75 -12.38 -2.80
N PHE A 97 -21.06 -12.70 -1.70
CA PHE A 97 -20.83 -11.76 -0.61
C PHE A 97 -20.03 -10.53 -1.07
N PHE A 98 -19.01 -10.74 -1.90
CA PHE A 98 -18.21 -9.66 -2.46
C PHE A 98 -19.06 -8.74 -3.35
N GLY A 99 -19.90 -9.29 -4.22
CA GLY A 99 -20.86 -8.50 -5.01
C GLY A 99 -21.80 -7.65 -4.16
N GLN A 100 -22.33 -8.21 -3.07
CA GLN A 100 -23.17 -7.45 -2.12
C GLN A 100 -22.36 -6.36 -1.39
N SER A 101 -21.13 -6.68 -0.99
CA SER A 101 -20.22 -5.75 -0.32
C SER A 101 -19.84 -4.57 -1.21
N MET A 102 -19.64 -4.78 -2.52
CA MET A 102 -19.37 -3.69 -3.46
C MET A 102 -20.54 -2.70 -3.57
N LYS A 103 -21.78 -3.19 -3.52
CA LYS A 103 -22.98 -2.33 -3.48
C LYS A 103 -23.04 -1.53 -2.19
N GLN A 104 -22.73 -2.17 -1.05
CA GLN A 104 -22.68 -1.49 0.26
C GLN A 104 -21.57 -0.45 0.31
N MET A 105 -20.39 -0.76 -0.23
CA MET A 105 -19.27 0.16 -0.36
C MET A 105 -19.67 1.39 -1.17
N ALA A 106 -20.19 1.18 -2.39
CA ALA A 106 -20.60 2.28 -3.26
C ALA A 106 -21.61 3.21 -2.58
N ALA A 107 -22.63 2.63 -1.92
CA ALA A 107 -23.60 3.39 -1.14
C ALA A 107 -22.98 4.12 0.06
N CYS A 108 -22.05 3.48 0.77
CA CYS A 108 -21.35 4.06 1.91
C CYS A 108 -20.55 5.30 1.49
N VAL A 109 -19.63 5.12 0.55
CA VAL A 109 -18.63 6.14 0.16
C VAL A 109 -19.09 7.07 -0.97
N GLY A 110 -20.35 6.98 -1.39
CA GLY A 110 -20.96 7.89 -2.36
C GLY A 110 -20.51 7.69 -3.80
N LEU A 111 -20.19 6.44 -4.18
CA LEU A 111 -19.90 6.06 -5.56
C LEU A 111 -21.17 5.65 -6.30
N ASN A 112 -21.12 5.63 -7.63
CA ASN A 112 -22.24 5.24 -8.46
C ASN A 112 -22.43 3.70 -8.41
N PRO A 113 -23.57 3.19 -7.89
CA PRO A 113 -23.77 1.76 -7.73
C PRO A 113 -24.03 1.01 -9.05
N SER A 114 -24.22 1.72 -10.17
CA SER A 114 -24.55 1.09 -11.46
C SER A 114 -23.47 0.14 -11.98
N ASN A 115 -22.21 0.35 -11.59
CA ASN A 115 -21.11 -0.54 -11.95
C ASN A 115 -21.02 -1.79 -11.06
N ALA A 116 -21.59 -1.75 -9.85
CA ALA A 116 -21.64 -2.87 -8.92
C ALA A 116 -22.84 -3.81 -9.19
N SER A 117 -23.30 -3.89 -10.44
CA SER A 117 -24.58 -4.54 -10.79
C SER A 117 -24.53 -6.07 -10.85
N GLY A 118 -23.34 -6.68 -10.75
CA GLY A 118 -23.17 -8.13 -10.63
C GLY A 118 -23.67 -8.67 -9.29
N GLU A 119 -24.52 -9.70 -9.31
CA GLU A 119 -24.87 -10.46 -8.10
C GLU A 119 -23.70 -11.32 -7.61
N ARG A 120 -22.81 -11.71 -8.52
CA ARG A 120 -21.55 -12.42 -8.24
C ARG A 120 -20.42 -11.68 -8.91
N LEU A 121 -19.45 -11.25 -8.11
CA LEU A 121 -18.22 -10.64 -8.57
C LEU A 121 -17.06 -11.48 -8.07
N ASP A 122 -16.05 -11.68 -8.91
CA ASP A 122 -14.82 -12.32 -8.47
C ASP A 122 -14.14 -11.41 -7.43
N PRO A 123 -13.78 -11.90 -6.23
CA PRO A 123 -13.12 -11.08 -5.22
C PRO A 123 -11.67 -10.86 -5.61
N SER A 124 -11.41 -10.06 -6.65
CA SER A 124 -10.08 -9.71 -7.15
C SER A 124 -9.96 -8.20 -7.31
N PHE A 125 -8.73 -7.69 -7.26
CA PHE A 125 -8.46 -6.27 -7.48
C PHE A 125 -9.03 -5.76 -8.80
N ASP A 126 -8.93 -6.52 -9.90
CA ASP A 126 -9.45 -6.09 -11.20
C ASP A 126 -10.97 -5.91 -11.18
N SER A 127 -11.70 -6.80 -10.50
CA SER A 127 -13.16 -6.69 -10.34
C SER A 127 -13.54 -5.49 -9.48
N LEU A 128 -12.81 -5.26 -8.38
CA LEU A 128 -12.96 -4.08 -7.54
C LEU A 128 -12.70 -2.78 -8.33
N LEU A 129 -11.59 -2.73 -9.07
CA LEU A 129 -11.20 -1.57 -9.87
C LEU A 129 -12.25 -1.28 -10.94
N SER A 130 -12.76 -2.30 -11.64
CA SER A 130 -13.83 -2.14 -12.62
C SER A 130 -15.11 -1.51 -12.04
N THR A 131 -15.36 -1.73 -10.74
CA THR A 131 -16.52 -1.16 -10.04
C THR A 131 -16.35 0.34 -9.77
N VAL A 132 -15.14 0.77 -9.38
CA VAL A 132 -14.88 2.15 -8.96
C VAL A 132 -14.33 3.05 -10.08
N LYS A 133 -13.83 2.45 -11.18
CA LYS A 133 -13.11 3.16 -12.24
C LYS A 133 -13.90 4.27 -12.93
N SER A 134 -15.22 4.15 -13.10
CA SER A 134 -15.99 5.22 -13.77
C SER A 134 -16.03 6.51 -12.96
N ASP A 135 -15.94 6.41 -11.64
CA ASP A 135 -16.05 7.55 -10.73
C ASP A 135 -14.67 8.09 -10.35
N LEU A 136 -13.67 7.21 -10.25
CA LEU A 136 -12.34 7.57 -9.71
C LEU A 136 -11.21 7.56 -10.75
N GLY A 137 -11.43 6.96 -11.92
CA GLY A 137 -10.36 6.70 -12.88
C GLY A 137 -9.46 5.52 -12.47
N ASP A 138 -8.27 5.48 -13.06
CA ASP A 138 -7.22 4.53 -12.69
C ASP A 138 -6.44 5.04 -11.46
N PRO A 139 -5.91 4.16 -10.60
CA PRO A 139 -5.08 4.57 -9.47
C PRO A 139 -3.81 5.27 -9.98
N ILE A 140 -3.43 6.37 -9.32
CA ILE A 140 -2.20 7.13 -9.62
C ILE A 140 -0.96 6.48 -9.01
N LEU A 141 -1.15 5.71 -7.94
CA LEU A 141 -0.11 4.96 -7.26
C LEU A 141 -0.72 3.65 -6.74
N ARG A 142 0.03 2.57 -6.92
CA ARG A 142 -0.22 1.27 -6.31
C ARG A 142 1.07 0.82 -5.65
N SER A 143 0.98 0.43 -4.39
CA SER A 143 2.10 -0.06 -3.60
C SER A 143 1.76 -1.43 -3.03
N GLU A 144 2.73 -2.34 -3.07
CA GLU A 144 2.69 -3.57 -2.27
C GLU A 144 3.38 -3.25 -0.94
N ASP A 145 2.60 -3.18 0.14
CA ASP A 145 3.10 -2.85 1.47
C ASP A 145 3.85 -4.07 2.04
N TRP A 146 3.37 -5.28 1.76
CA TRP A 146 4.02 -6.54 2.12
C TRP A 146 3.50 -7.73 1.32
N VAL A 147 4.29 -8.79 1.24
CA VAL A 147 3.89 -10.11 0.72
C VAL A 147 4.43 -11.21 1.60
N THR A 148 3.64 -12.27 1.80
CA THR A 148 3.93 -13.42 2.63
C THR A 148 3.64 -14.70 1.87
N TRP A 149 4.59 -15.63 1.87
CA TRP A 149 4.40 -17.00 1.39
C TRP A 149 4.53 -17.97 2.54
N ASN A 150 3.47 -18.76 2.77
CA ASN A 150 3.50 -19.88 3.69
C ASN A 150 3.80 -21.17 2.91
N MET A 151 4.79 -21.94 3.37
CA MET A 151 5.29 -23.10 2.65
C MET A 151 5.65 -24.26 3.58
N ARG A 152 5.67 -25.48 3.02
CA ARG A 152 6.15 -26.69 3.71
C ARG A 152 7.49 -27.12 3.15
N ALA A 153 8.53 -27.08 3.98
CA ALA A 153 9.90 -27.44 3.61
C ALA A 153 10.47 -28.44 4.62
N GLY A 154 10.94 -29.60 4.15
CA GLY A 154 11.57 -30.60 5.02
C GLY A 154 10.67 -31.13 6.15
N GLY A 155 9.34 -31.06 5.99
CA GLY A 155 8.37 -31.46 7.03
C GLY A 155 8.06 -30.38 8.08
N GLU A 156 8.57 -29.17 7.91
CA GLU A 156 8.30 -28.01 8.77
C GLU A 156 7.52 -26.93 8.00
N GLU A 157 6.68 -26.16 8.72
CA GLU A 157 6.09 -24.95 8.17
C GLU A 157 7.12 -23.83 8.19
N ARG A 158 7.28 -23.14 7.06
CA ARG A 158 8.15 -21.98 6.89
C ARG A 158 7.32 -20.82 6.35
N ARG A 159 7.76 -19.60 6.65
CA ARG A 159 7.13 -18.38 6.15
C ARG A 159 8.21 -17.45 5.62
N ILE A 160 8.03 -16.99 4.39
CA ILE A 160 8.82 -15.92 3.78
C ILE A 160 7.94 -14.68 3.81
N ARG A 161 8.42 -13.57 4.35
CA ARG A 161 7.71 -12.29 4.34
C ARG A 161 8.63 -11.21 3.82
N ILE A 162 8.13 -10.41 2.90
CA ILE A 162 8.77 -9.20 2.41
C ILE A 162 7.91 -8.03 2.88
N GLU A 163 8.55 -7.07 3.53
CA GLU A 163 7.93 -5.79 3.88
C GLU A 163 8.56 -4.70 3.01
N THR A 164 7.74 -3.78 2.53
CA THR A 164 8.21 -2.64 1.73
C THR A 164 8.09 -1.38 2.56
N ASP A 165 9.21 -0.70 2.78
CA ASP A 165 9.26 0.60 3.46
C ASP A 165 9.40 1.73 2.43
N TYR A 166 8.51 2.72 2.56
CA TYR A 166 8.43 3.91 1.72
C TYR A 166 8.91 5.18 2.47
N SER A 167 9.54 5.03 3.64
CA SER A 167 9.97 6.16 4.49
C SER A 167 11.18 6.94 3.93
N ASP A 168 12.04 6.29 3.15
CA ASP A 168 13.16 6.93 2.46
C ASP A 168 12.65 7.59 1.16
N SER A 169 12.82 8.92 1.06
CA SER A 169 12.03 9.81 0.19
C SER A 169 12.06 9.53 -1.31
N ASP A 170 12.98 8.68 -1.78
CA ASP A 170 13.27 8.54 -3.21
C ASP A 170 13.19 7.08 -3.70
N GLN A 171 13.25 6.08 -2.81
CA GLN A 171 13.25 4.66 -3.19
C GLN A 171 12.59 3.80 -2.11
N ALA A 172 11.64 2.97 -2.53
CA ALA A 172 11.10 1.92 -1.67
C ALA A 172 12.19 0.89 -1.35
N SER A 173 12.39 0.57 -0.08
CA SER A 173 13.30 -0.48 0.36
C SER A 173 12.51 -1.73 0.75
N ARG A 174 13.08 -2.91 0.47
CA ARG A 174 12.45 -4.21 0.79
C ARG A 174 13.20 -4.88 1.92
N HIS A 175 12.48 -5.45 2.87
CA HIS A 175 13.05 -6.21 3.96
C HIS A 175 12.52 -7.65 3.99
N LEU A 176 13.42 -8.63 3.90
CA LEU A 176 13.10 -10.04 3.97
C LEU A 176 13.20 -10.58 5.40
N LEU A 177 12.10 -11.18 5.82
CA LEU A 177 11.97 -11.95 7.06
C LEU A 177 11.69 -13.41 6.70
N TYR A 178 12.47 -14.33 7.26
CA TYR A 178 12.29 -15.77 7.07
C TYR A 178 12.03 -16.46 8.40
N PHE A 179 10.93 -17.20 8.49
CA PHE A 179 10.47 -17.79 9.75
C PHE A 179 10.32 -19.30 9.64
N LYS A 180 10.51 -19.97 10.77
CA LYS A 180 9.97 -21.28 11.07
C LYS A 180 8.64 -21.08 11.79
N VAL A 181 7.60 -21.80 11.40
CA VAL A 181 6.29 -21.74 12.03
C VAL A 181 6.09 -23.03 12.83
N ASP A 182 5.77 -22.90 14.12
CA ASP A 182 5.51 -24.04 14.98
C ASP A 182 4.07 -24.60 14.80
N LYS A 183 3.72 -25.59 15.62
CA LYS A 183 2.41 -26.26 15.51
C LYS A 183 1.27 -25.33 15.92
N GLU A 184 1.56 -24.44 16.86
CA GLU A 184 0.68 -23.40 17.37
C GLU A 184 0.51 -22.25 16.36
N GLY A 185 1.32 -22.22 15.30
CA GLY A 185 1.28 -21.19 14.26
C GLY A 185 2.12 -19.97 14.61
N GLN A 186 2.94 -20.03 15.67
CA GLN A 186 3.80 -18.93 16.06
C GLN A 186 5.06 -18.94 15.19
N PRO A 187 5.41 -17.79 14.58
CA PRO A 187 6.63 -17.65 13.80
C PRO A 187 7.84 -17.45 14.72
N THR A 188 8.92 -18.18 14.46
CA THR A 188 10.25 -17.97 15.03
C THR A 188 11.19 -17.54 13.91
N LEU A 189 11.82 -16.37 14.04
CA LEU A 189 12.72 -15.83 13.02
C LEU A 189 13.95 -16.73 12.85
N ILE A 190 14.29 -17.01 11.60
CA ILE A 190 15.53 -17.67 11.20
C ILE A 190 16.47 -16.57 10.72
N PRO A 191 17.59 -16.31 11.43
CA PRO A 191 18.52 -15.28 11.03
C PRO A 191 19.07 -15.56 9.63
N LEU A 192 19.04 -14.54 8.78
CA LEU A 192 19.74 -14.51 7.49
C LEU A 192 20.89 -13.49 7.59
N PRO A 193 21.93 -13.63 6.76
CA PRO A 193 22.94 -12.57 6.59
C PRO A 193 22.28 -11.22 6.26
N SER A 194 22.79 -10.13 6.82
CA SER A 194 22.19 -8.79 6.64
C SER A 194 22.14 -8.33 5.18
N GLU A 195 23.09 -8.80 4.37
CA GLU A 195 23.16 -8.52 2.94
C GLU A 195 22.05 -9.25 2.15
N GLN A 196 21.38 -10.22 2.77
CA GLN A 196 20.26 -10.96 2.18
C GLN A 196 18.90 -10.48 2.69
N THR A 197 18.86 -9.73 3.79
CA THR A 197 17.61 -9.22 4.37
C THR A 197 17.22 -7.88 3.79
N LYS A 198 18.18 -6.98 3.53
CA LYS A 198 17.94 -5.67 2.91
C LYS A 198 17.99 -5.77 1.39
N ASP A 199 16.93 -5.32 0.73
CA ASP A 199 16.74 -5.30 -0.73
C ASP A 199 17.07 -6.66 -1.38
N PRO A 200 16.43 -7.76 -0.92
CA PRO A 200 16.70 -9.11 -1.42
C PRO A 200 16.44 -9.20 -2.93
N SER A 201 17.36 -9.86 -3.65
CA SER A 201 17.13 -10.18 -5.06
C SER A 201 15.98 -11.16 -5.24
N ASP A 202 15.21 -11.02 -6.31
CA ASP A 202 14.12 -11.96 -6.62
C ASP A 202 14.64 -13.40 -6.82
N SER A 203 15.87 -13.56 -7.34
CA SER A 203 16.52 -14.88 -7.45
C SER A 203 16.77 -15.53 -6.09
N PHE A 204 17.07 -14.74 -5.06
CA PHE A 204 17.27 -15.24 -3.71
C PHE A 204 15.93 -15.63 -3.07
N ILE A 205 14.90 -14.79 -3.20
CA ILE A 205 13.54 -15.12 -2.74
C ILE A 205 13.04 -16.40 -3.41
N ALA A 206 13.22 -16.52 -4.72
CA ALA A 206 12.85 -17.73 -5.47
C ALA A 206 13.67 -18.95 -5.04
N SER A 207 14.91 -18.77 -4.56
CA SER A 207 15.71 -19.87 -4.02
C SER A 207 15.14 -20.39 -2.70
N LEU A 208 14.68 -19.49 -1.82
CA LEU A 208 14.00 -19.86 -0.58
C LEU A 208 12.68 -20.57 -0.86
N GLN A 209 11.89 -20.07 -1.81
CA GLN A 209 10.62 -20.69 -2.19
C GLN A 209 10.80 -22.11 -2.77
N LYS A 210 11.93 -22.39 -3.43
CA LYS A 210 12.23 -23.73 -3.99
C LYS A 210 12.52 -24.79 -2.93
N ASP A 211 12.79 -24.41 -1.68
CA ASP A 211 13.06 -25.35 -0.59
C ASP A 211 11.80 -26.14 -0.15
N GLY A 212 10.61 -25.76 -0.64
CA GLY A 212 9.36 -26.38 -0.24
C GLY A 212 8.18 -26.08 -1.17
N GLU A 213 7.02 -26.54 -0.75
CA GLU A 213 5.75 -26.32 -1.44
C GLU A 213 5.05 -25.09 -0.84
N VAL A 214 4.89 -24.03 -1.64
CA VAL A 214 4.06 -22.87 -1.27
C VAL A 214 2.60 -23.28 -1.34
N TYR A 215 1.87 -23.15 -0.22
CA TYR A 215 0.45 -23.51 -0.15
C TYR A 215 -0.46 -22.30 0.06
N GLU A 216 0.09 -21.15 0.39
CA GLU A 216 -0.65 -19.91 0.55
C GLU A 216 0.27 -18.71 0.27
N GLU A 217 -0.26 -17.77 -0.51
CA GLU A 217 0.30 -16.44 -0.70
C GLU A 217 -0.69 -15.43 -0.12
N GLU A 218 -0.17 -14.49 0.65
CA GLU A 218 -0.92 -13.37 1.20
C GLU A 218 -0.17 -12.08 0.91
N LYS A 219 -0.84 -11.04 0.42
CA LYS A 219 -0.22 -9.73 0.19
C LYS A 219 -1.10 -8.59 0.66
N GLY A 220 -0.47 -7.57 1.22
CA GLY A 220 -1.10 -6.29 1.56
C GLY A 220 -0.75 -5.26 0.51
N GLU A 221 -1.75 -4.61 -0.05
CA GLU A 221 -1.57 -3.58 -1.08
C GLU A 221 -2.34 -2.33 -0.72
N ARG A 222 -1.87 -1.21 -1.28
CA ARG A 222 -2.51 0.08 -1.19
C ARG A 222 -2.59 0.73 -2.56
N ALA A 223 -3.69 1.42 -2.81
CA ALA A 223 -3.89 2.17 -4.04
C ALA A 223 -4.44 3.56 -3.73
N TYR A 224 -3.89 4.55 -4.41
CA TYR A 224 -4.29 5.95 -4.29
C TYR A 224 -4.88 6.46 -5.61
N PHE A 225 -5.88 7.32 -5.52
CA PHE A 225 -6.57 7.91 -6.67
C PHE A 225 -6.34 9.43 -6.75
N GLU A 226 -6.60 10.01 -7.92
CA GLU A 226 -6.31 11.42 -8.22
C GLU A 226 -6.92 12.41 -7.22
N ASN A 227 -8.10 12.10 -6.66
CA ASN A 227 -8.83 12.97 -5.74
C ASN A 227 -8.60 12.62 -4.25
N GLY A 228 -7.52 11.91 -3.92
CA GLY A 228 -7.13 11.59 -2.55
C GLY A 228 -7.89 10.43 -1.92
N GLN A 229 -8.64 9.65 -2.70
CA GLN A 229 -9.19 8.38 -2.22
C GLN A 229 -8.06 7.38 -2.00
N GLU A 230 -8.27 6.51 -1.03
CA GLU A 230 -7.33 5.49 -0.63
C GLU A 230 -8.06 4.15 -0.54
N MET A 231 -7.39 3.11 -1.01
CA MET A 231 -7.80 1.73 -0.90
C MET A 231 -6.68 0.95 -0.24
N VAL A 232 -6.98 0.20 0.80
CA VAL A 232 -6.07 -0.75 1.45
C VAL A 232 -6.72 -2.12 1.35
N LEU A 233 -5.98 -3.13 0.90
CA LEU A 233 -6.52 -4.47 0.73
C LEU A 233 -5.52 -5.53 1.14
N THR A 234 -6.06 -6.68 1.55
CA THR A 234 -5.30 -7.91 1.74
C THR A 234 -5.83 -8.94 0.76
N GLU A 235 -4.95 -9.52 -0.06
CA GLU A 235 -5.30 -10.66 -0.91
C GLU A 235 -4.71 -11.95 -0.35
N LYS A 236 -5.47 -13.05 -0.41
CA LYS A 236 -5.02 -14.42 -0.21
C LYS A 236 -5.22 -15.21 -1.49
N ASN A 237 -4.13 -15.76 -2.03
CA ASN A 237 -4.10 -16.52 -3.29
C ASN A 237 -4.76 -15.76 -4.46
N GLY A 238 -4.48 -14.46 -4.57
CA GLY A 238 -5.04 -13.57 -5.59
C GLY A 238 -6.54 -13.25 -5.40
N LYS A 239 -7.09 -13.50 -4.22
CA LYS A 239 -8.47 -13.14 -3.86
C LYS A 239 -8.49 -12.17 -2.67
N ILE A 240 -9.27 -11.11 -2.75
CA ILE A 240 -9.42 -10.12 -1.68
C ILE A 240 -10.09 -10.79 -0.47
N ASP A 241 -9.41 -10.75 0.67
CA ASP A 241 -9.93 -11.18 1.97
C ASP A 241 -10.34 -9.98 2.83
N ASP A 242 -9.54 -8.92 2.84
CA ASP A 242 -9.84 -7.68 3.55
C ASP A 242 -9.80 -6.49 2.59
N LEU A 243 -10.71 -5.53 2.80
CA LEU A 243 -10.80 -4.31 2.01
C LEU A 243 -11.17 -3.14 2.92
N GLU A 244 -10.38 -2.07 2.85
CA GLU A 244 -10.71 -0.76 3.39
C GLU A 244 -10.68 0.26 2.26
N PHE A 245 -11.72 1.08 2.16
CA PHE A 245 -11.85 2.10 1.13
C PHE A 245 -12.31 3.42 1.73
N SER A 246 -11.52 4.46 1.53
CA SER A 246 -11.74 5.80 2.10
C SER A 246 -12.00 6.82 1.00
N ASN A 247 -13.10 7.57 1.12
CA ASN A 247 -13.45 8.68 0.22
C ASN A 247 -13.91 9.89 1.03
N GLY A 248 -13.04 10.91 1.13
CA GLY A 248 -13.29 12.07 1.97
C GLY A 248 -13.39 11.69 3.44
N SER A 249 -14.55 11.95 4.07
CA SER A 249 -14.77 11.68 5.50
C SER A 249 -15.43 10.32 5.79
N LYS A 250 -15.59 9.46 4.77
CA LYS A 250 -16.26 8.17 4.93
C LYS A 250 -15.30 7.04 4.63
N THR A 251 -15.41 5.97 5.43
CA THR A 251 -14.60 4.77 5.25
C THR A 251 -15.48 3.54 5.28
N PHE A 252 -15.32 2.69 4.27
CA PHE A 252 -15.92 1.37 4.22
C PHE A 252 -14.85 0.34 4.52
N ARG A 253 -15.14 -0.62 5.41
CA ARG A 253 -14.23 -1.71 5.74
C ARG A 253 -14.97 -3.04 5.71
N CYS A 254 -14.45 -4.00 4.96
CA CYS A 254 -14.82 -5.40 4.99
C CYS A 254 -13.64 -6.24 5.45
N ALA A 255 -13.91 -7.22 6.30
CA ALA A 255 -12.91 -8.17 6.75
C ALA A 255 -13.38 -9.61 6.59
N GLY A 256 -12.43 -10.50 6.30
CA GLY A 256 -12.64 -11.94 6.19
C GLY A 256 -13.61 -12.35 5.09
N ILE A 257 -13.57 -11.70 3.92
CA ILE A 257 -14.42 -11.99 2.75
C ILE A 257 -14.32 -13.46 2.32
N LEU A 258 -13.15 -14.09 2.50
CA LEU A 258 -12.93 -15.50 2.15
C LEU A 258 -13.28 -16.47 3.30
N THR A 259 -13.83 -15.96 4.40
CA THR A 259 -14.21 -16.75 5.57
C THR A 259 -15.70 -17.08 5.59
N THR A 260 -16.13 -17.91 6.54
CA THR A 260 -17.55 -18.24 6.75
C THR A 260 -18.35 -17.12 7.42
N ALA A 261 -17.68 -16.11 7.97
CA ALA A 261 -18.31 -15.05 8.76
C ALA A 261 -17.74 -13.67 8.38
N PRO A 262 -17.86 -13.25 7.12
CA PRO A 262 -17.38 -11.96 6.68
C PRO A 262 -18.17 -10.82 7.33
N SER A 263 -17.53 -9.66 7.52
CA SER A 263 -18.14 -8.52 8.19
C SER A 263 -17.75 -7.21 7.54
N CYS A 264 -18.75 -6.39 7.20
CA CYS A 264 -18.54 -5.08 6.60
C CYS A 264 -19.17 -3.97 7.46
N LYS A 265 -18.49 -2.84 7.53
CA LYS A 265 -18.90 -1.65 8.29
C LYS A 265 -18.65 -0.39 7.48
N CYS A 266 -19.54 0.57 7.64
CA CYS A 266 -19.40 1.93 7.11
C CYS A 266 -19.24 2.87 8.30
N TYR A 267 -18.21 3.73 8.24
CA TYR A 267 -17.87 4.74 9.24
C TYR A 267 -18.11 6.14 8.67
#